data_AF-A0A0C3CKA8-F1
#
_entry.id   AF-A0A0C3CKA8-F1
#
_cell.length_a   1.000
_cell.length_b   1.000
_cell.length_c   1.000
_cell.angle_alpha   90.00
_cell.angle_beta   90.00
_cell.angle_gamma   90.00
#
_symmetry.space_group_name_H-M   'P 1'
#
loop_
_entity.id
_entity.type
_entity.pdbx_description
1 polymer ?
#
loop_
_entity_poly.entity_id
_entity_poly.type
_entity_poly.pdbx_seq_one_letter_code
_entity_poly.pdbx_strand_id
1 'polypeptide(L)'
;MVRPARIAECPAQMEAELVGVYEMMQDADTKGFIALEVKVLKTHVHQEIRMEGHKNRIDPDKWHPMIMSFQELYGLKEKKVDESVLAKIGEEEYRGFSNAAEIEEAKEILSST
;
A
#
# COMPACT_ATOMS: atom_id res chain seq x y z
N MET A 1 2.93 15.92 3.81
CA MET A 1 1.48 16.04 3.62
C MET A 1 1.22 16.68 2.27
N VAL A 2 0.62 15.93 1.35
CA VAL A 2 0.17 16.43 0.05
C VAL A 2 -1.19 17.14 0.16
N ARG A 3 -1.62 17.83 -0.89
CA ARG A 3 -2.91 18.57 -0.92
C ARG A 3 -4.15 17.65 -0.82
N PRO A 4 -4.23 16.51 -1.53
CA PRO A 4 -5.36 15.60 -1.40
C PRO A 4 -5.51 15.05 0.02
N ALA A 5 -6.74 15.05 0.53
CA ALA A 5 -7.03 14.52 1.86
C ALA A 5 -6.98 12.99 1.90
N ARG A 6 -6.72 12.44 3.09
CA ARG A 6 -6.85 11.01 3.39
C ARG A 6 -8.27 10.70 3.86
N ILE A 7 -8.72 9.47 3.63
CA ILE A 7 -10.00 8.92 4.11
C ILE A 7 -9.75 8.32 5.50
N ALA A 8 -10.41 8.82 6.54
CA ALA A 8 -10.10 8.41 7.91
C ALA A 8 -10.35 6.91 8.16
N GLU A 9 -11.32 6.33 7.47
CA GLU A 9 -11.75 4.95 7.62
C GLU A 9 -10.92 3.97 6.77
N CYS A 10 -10.10 4.46 5.83
CA CYS A 10 -9.33 3.60 4.94
C CYS A 10 -8.02 3.14 5.63
N PRO A 11 -7.84 1.83 5.85
CA PRO A 11 -6.84 1.33 6.79
C PRO A 11 -5.40 1.39 6.26
N ALA A 12 -5.22 1.48 4.93
CA ALA A 12 -3.92 1.64 4.28
C ALA A 12 -4.01 2.65 3.14
N GLN A 13 -3.19 3.72 3.19
CA GLN A 13 -3.24 4.82 2.23
C GLN A 13 -1.83 5.37 1.95
N MET A 14 -1.63 5.91 0.76
CA MET A 14 -0.35 6.49 0.35
C MET A 14 -0.50 7.95 -0.06
N GLU A 15 0.38 8.80 0.45
CA GLU A 15 0.62 10.13 -0.09
C GLU A 15 1.67 10.01 -1.20
N ALA A 16 1.40 10.60 -2.36
CA ALA A 16 2.31 10.54 -3.48
C ALA A 16 2.33 11.87 -4.27
N GLU A 17 3.46 12.12 -4.93
CA GLU A 17 3.60 13.20 -5.90
C GLU A 17 3.53 12.65 -7.33
N LEU A 18 2.84 13.36 -8.23
CA LEU A 18 2.81 13.00 -9.65
C LEU A 18 4.17 13.30 -10.27
N VAL A 19 4.78 12.31 -10.90
CA VAL A 19 6.09 12.44 -11.55
C VAL A 19 6.04 12.21 -13.06
N GLY A 20 4.98 11.59 -13.57
CA GLY A 20 4.81 11.35 -15.01
C GLY A 20 3.36 11.14 -15.42
N VAL A 21 3.03 11.53 -16.65
CA VAL A 21 1.74 11.28 -17.30
C VAL A 21 2.02 10.70 -18.67
N TYR A 22 1.49 9.51 -18.93
CA TYR A 22 1.76 8.77 -20.16
C TYR A 22 0.45 8.39 -20.85
N GLU A 23 0.33 8.71 -22.13
CA GLU A 23 -0.77 8.22 -22.96
C GLU A 23 -0.58 6.74 -23.27
N MET A 24 -1.65 5.96 -23.13
CA MET A 24 -1.66 4.52 -23.36
C MET A 24 -2.53 4.18 -24.57
N MET A 25 -2.34 2.96 -25.11
CA MET A 25 -3.15 2.41 -26.22
C MET A 25 -3.17 3.32 -27.46
N GLN A 26 -1.98 3.71 -27.93
CA GLN A 26 -1.84 4.68 -29.03
C GLN A 26 -2.40 4.18 -30.37
N ASP A 27 -2.52 2.86 -30.53
CA ASP A 27 -3.05 2.15 -31.69
C ASP A 27 -4.56 1.84 -31.59
N ALA A 28 -5.22 2.21 -30.49
CA ALA A 28 -6.65 2.02 -30.32
C ALA A 28 -7.46 3.18 -30.92
N ASP A 29 -8.62 2.85 -31.50
CA ASP A 29 -9.57 3.85 -32.03
C ASP A 29 -10.12 4.78 -30.92
N THR A 30 -10.17 4.29 -29.68
CA THR A 30 -10.65 5.04 -28.52
C THR A 30 -9.48 5.61 -27.73
N LYS A 31 -9.43 6.94 -27.64
CA LYS A 31 -8.44 7.67 -26.83
C LYS A 31 -8.93 7.93 -25.41
N GLY A 32 -8.01 8.29 -24.53
CA GLY A 32 -8.31 8.76 -23.18
C GLY A 32 -7.76 7.89 -22.05
N PHE A 33 -7.06 6.81 -22.37
CA PHE A 33 -6.35 6.01 -21.37
C PHE A 33 -5.01 6.66 -21.03
N ILE A 34 -4.84 7.01 -19.76
CA ILE A 34 -3.59 7.58 -19.24
C ILE A 34 -3.08 6.74 -18.08
N ALA A 35 -1.75 6.56 -18.03
CA ALA A 35 -1.05 6.06 -16.86
C ALA A 35 -0.46 7.25 -16.11
N LEU A 36 -0.76 7.33 -14.80
CA LEU A 36 -0.19 8.32 -13.90
C LEU A 36 0.91 7.66 -13.08
N GLU A 37 2.15 8.08 -13.27
CA GLU A 37 3.26 7.64 -12.46
C GLU A 37 3.40 8.55 -11.26
N VAL A 38 3.44 7.95 -10.07
CA VAL A 38 3.53 8.67 -8.81
C VAL A 38 4.68 8.14 -7.97
N LYS A 39 5.37 9.05 -7.28
CA LYS A 39 6.37 8.71 -6.27
C LYS A 39 5.71 8.75 -4.90
N VAL A 40 5.69 7.61 -4.22
CA VAL A 40 5.17 7.50 -2.85
C VAL A 40 6.09 8.26 -1.90
N LEU A 41 5.51 9.18 -1.14
CA LEU A 41 6.20 10.00 -0.15
C LEU A 41 6.00 9.45 1.27
N LYS A 42 4.79 8.96 1.57
CA LYS A 42 4.45 8.43 2.90
C LYS A 42 3.34 7.41 2.81
N THR A 43 3.49 6.29 3.52
CA THR A 43 2.45 5.28 3.68
C THR A 43 1.88 5.36 5.08
N HIS A 44 0.56 5.44 5.18
CA HIS A 44 -0.19 5.49 6.43
C HIS A 44 -0.95 4.17 6.60
N VAL A 45 -0.80 3.55 7.76
CA VAL A 45 -1.39 2.25 8.06
C VAL A 45 -2.01 2.31 9.45
N HIS A 46 -3.27 1.91 9.58
CA HIS A 46 -3.93 1.79 10.88
C HIS A 46 -3.22 0.74 11.74
N GLN A 47 -3.12 1.01 13.05
CA GLN A 47 -2.46 0.08 13.98
C GLN A 47 -3.14 -1.29 13.99
N GLU A 48 -4.46 -1.33 13.79
CA GLU A 48 -5.26 -2.57 13.82
C GLU A 48 -4.87 -3.58 12.73
N ILE A 49 -4.29 -3.13 11.61
CA ILE A 49 -3.85 -4.00 10.51
C ILE A 49 -2.33 -4.14 10.43
N ARG A 50 -1.57 -3.65 11.43
CA ARG A 50 -0.12 -3.86 11.47
C ARG A 50 0.21 -5.24 12.01
N MET A 51 1.23 -5.85 11.43
CA MET A 51 1.72 -7.14 11.88
C MET A 51 2.56 -6.98 13.15
N GLU A 52 2.19 -7.70 14.20
CA GLU A 52 2.90 -7.65 15.48
C GLU A 52 4.36 -8.10 15.33
N GLY A 53 5.27 -7.48 16.08
CA GLY A 53 6.71 -7.77 16.01
C GLY A 53 7.44 -7.17 14.78
N HIS A 54 6.73 -6.54 13.85
CA HIS A 54 7.31 -5.97 12.63
C HIS A 54 7.13 -4.45 12.56
N LYS A 55 8.21 -3.74 12.17
CA LYS A 55 8.18 -2.26 12.10
C LYS A 55 7.30 -1.74 10.97
N ASN A 56 7.27 -2.42 9.84
CA ASN A 56 6.77 -1.91 8.55
C ASN A 56 6.01 -2.98 7.75
N ARG A 57 5.29 -3.90 8.42
CA ARG A 57 4.49 -4.94 7.76
C ARG A 57 3.00 -4.77 8.04
N ILE A 58 2.21 -4.96 6.99
CA ILE A 58 0.75 -5.11 7.07
C ILE A 58 0.45 -6.58 7.35
N ASP A 59 -0.46 -6.84 8.28
CA ASP A 59 -0.99 -8.18 8.52
C ASP A 59 -2.06 -8.51 7.47
N PRO A 60 -1.79 -9.43 6.52
CA PRO A 60 -2.75 -9.76 5.46
C PRO A 60 -4.01 -10.44 6.01
N ASP A 61 -3.93 -11.07 7.18
CA ASP A 61 -5.07 -11.71 7.84
C ASP A 61 -5.95 -10.69 8.60
N LYS A 62 -5.54 -9.42 8.65
CA LYS A 62 -6.33 -8.32 9.24
C LYS A 62 -6.78 -7.28 8.20
N TRP A 63 -6.00 -7.05 7.14
CA TRP A 63 -6.25 -5.96 6.18
C TRP A 63 -7.49 -6.18 5.29
N HIS A 64 -7.73 -7.40 4.81
CA HIS A 64 -8.90 -7.78 3.99
C HIS A 64 -9.27 -6.76 2.87
N PRO A 65 -8.35 -6.42 1.95
CA PRO A 65 -8.66 -5.52 0.85
C PRO A 65 -9.75 -6.10 -0.07
N MET A 66 -10.50 -5.19 -0.70
CA MET A 66 -11.45 -5.53 -1.77
C MET A 66 -10.69 -5.71 -3.09
N ILE A 67 -11.02 -6.77 -3.83
CA ILE A 67 -10.44 -7.08 -5.13
C ILE A 67 -11.53 -6.96 -6.19
N MET A 68 -11.29 -6.15 -7.21
CA MET A 68 -12.15 -6.12 -8.39
C MET A 68 -11.61 -7.10 -9.44
N SER A 69 -12.44 -8.06 -9.86
CA SER A 69 -12.10 -9.02 -10.90
C SER A 69 -13.28 -9.12 -11.88
N PHE A 70 -13.04 -8.85 -13.16
CA PHE A 70 -14.07 -8.82 -14.21
C PHE A 70 -15.33 -8.01 -13.82
N GLN A 71 -15.12 -6.82 -13.26
CA GLN A 71 -16.18 -5.90 -12.76
C GLN A 71 -16.95 -6.39 -11.53
N GLU A 72 -16.62 -7.56 -10.98
CA GLU A 72 -17.20 -8.07 -9.74
C GLU A 72 -16.28 -7.76 -8.55
N LEU A 73 -16.87 -7.50 -7.38
CA LEU A 73 -16.16 -7.14 -6.16
C LEU A 73 -16.08 -8.34 -5.21
N TYR A 74 -14.86 -8.71 -4.82
CA TYR A 74 -14.58 -9.83 -3.93
C TYR A 74 -13.83 -9.36 -2.67
N GLY A 75 -14.04 -10.07 -1.57
CA GLY A 75 -13.21 -9.97 -0.36
C GLY A 75 -12.23 -11.13 -0.25
N LEU A 76 -11.14 -10.93 0.50
CA LEU A 76 -10.25 -12.02 0.88
C LEU A 76 -10.87 -12.89 1.97
N LYS A 77 -10.53 -14.19 1.97
CA LYS A 77 -10.83 -15.09 3.10
C LYS A 77 -9.95 -14.71 4.29
N GLU A 78 -10.46 -14.93 5.51
CA GLU A 78 -9.77 -14.62 6.78
C GLU A 78 -8.52 -15.48 7.06
N LYS A 79 -8.15 -16.40 6.14
CA LYS A 79 -7.01 -17.30 6.33
C LYS A 79 -6.23 -17.49 5.04
N LYS A 80 -4.91 -17.49 5.19
CA LYS A 80 -3.94 -17.94 4.19
C LYS A 80 -4.31 -19.34 3.68
N VAL A 81 -4.20 -19.51 2.37
CA VAL A 81 -4.43 -20.81 1.73
C VAL A 81 -3.20 -21.70 1.90
N ASP A 82 -2.00 -21.14 1.76
CA ASP A 82 -0.72 -21.82 1.89
C ASP A 82 0.42 -20.82 2.13
N GLU A 83 1.61 -21.29 2.48
CA GLU A 83 2.83 -20.49 2.59
C GLU A 83 3.52 -20.32 1.22
N SER A 84 4.04 -19.12 0.96
CA SER A 84 4.83 -18.84 -0.25
C SER A 84 6.32 -19.12 -0.01
N VAL A 85 7.00 -19.72 -0.99
CA VAL A 85 8.47 -19.84 -0.96
C VAL A 85 9.14 -18.47 -0.85
N LEU A 86 8.56 -17.43 -1.47
CA LEU A 86 9.07 -16.06 -1.41
C LEU A 86 8.98 -15.47 0.01
N ALA A 87 8.06 -15.95 0.85
CA ALA A 87 7.90 -15.48 2.23
C ALA A 87 9.05 -15.95 3.15
N LYS A 88 9.91 -16.86 2.69
CA LYS A 88 11.09 -17.32 3.45
C LYS A 88 12.24 -16.33 3.43
N ILE A 89 12.26 -15.40 2.46
CA ILE A 89 13.25 -14.34 2.36
C ILE A 89 12.70 -13.14 3.14
N GLY A 90 13.47 -12.59 4.09
CA GLY A 90 13.05 -11.42 4.85
C GLY A 90 12.98 -10.19 3.94
N GLU A 91 11.93 -9.36 4.02
CA GLU A 91 11.79 -8.28 3.03
C GLU A 91 12.91 -7.24 3.12
N GLU A 92 13.53 -7.09 4.28
CA GLU A 92 14.70 -6.23 4.49
C GLU A 92 15.89 -6.64 3.61
N GLU A 93 15.97 -7.90 3.17
CA GLU A 93 16.99 -8.37 2.24
C GLU A 93 16.81 -7.78 0.83
N TYR A 94 15.59 -7.36 0.46
CA TYR A 94 15.34 -6.68 -0.82
C TYR A 94 15.67 -5.17 -0.78
N ARG A 95 15.94 -4.58 0.40
CA ARG A 95 16.19 -3.13 0.52
C ARG A 95 17.41 -2.64 -0.24
N GLY A 96 18.39 -3.50 -0.51
CA GLY A 96 19.58 -3.14 -1.29
C GLY A 96 19.28 -2.61 -2.70
N PHE A 97 18.11 -2.93 -3.26
CA PHE A 97 17.65 -2.47 -4.57
C PHE A 97 16.63 -1.32 -4.51
N SER A 98 16.30 -0.85 -3.30
CA SER A 98 15.24 0.15 -3.08
C SER A 98 15.80 1.54 -2.82
N ASN A 99 15.01 2.57 -3.11
CA ASN A 99 15.32 3.93 -2.66
C ASN A 99 15.37 3.97 -1.12
N ALA A 100 16.22 4.83 -0.57
CA ALA A 100 16.23 5.07 0.87
C ALA A 100 14.85 5.57 1.33
N ALA A 101 14.32 4.97 2.40
CA ALA A 101 13.05 5.34 3.00
C ALA A 101 13.26 5.61 4.49
N GLU A 102 12.79 6.75 4.96
CA GLU A 102 12.76 7.08 6.38
C GLU A 102 11.60 6.33 7.06
N ILE A 103 11.93 5.52 8.06
CA ILE A 103 10.90 4.89 8.91
C ILE A 103 10.72 5.79 10.13
N GLU A 104 9.61 6.50 10.17
CA GLU A 104 9.23 7.30 11.34
C GLU A 104 8.74 6.35 12.44
N GLU A 105 9.36 6.39 13.62
CA GLU A 105 8.92 5.60 14.76
C GLU A 105 7.56 6.11 15.25
N ALA A 106 6.65 5.18 15.58
CA ALA A 106 5.36 5.55 16.15
C ALA A 106 5.60 6.31 17.45
N LYS A 107 5.32 7.61 17.48
CA LYS A 107 5.28 8.37 18.74
C LYS A 107 4.21 7.74 19.62
N GLU A 108 4.60 7.26 20.80
CA GLU A 108 3.64 6.96 21.86
C GLU A 108 2.80 8.22 22.06
N ILE A 109 1.53 8.16 21.71
CA ILE A 109 0.55 9.13 22.18
C ILE A 109 0.40 8.79 23.66
N LEU A 110 1.22 9.43 24.50
CA LEU A 110 1.01 9.48 25.92
C LEU A 110 -0.42 9.99 26.14
N SER A 111 -1.26 9.05 26.58
CA SER A 111 -2.55 9.31 27.22
C SER A 111 -2.40 10.50 28.15
N SER A 112 -2.99 11.63 27.77
CA SER A 112 -3.30 12.71 28.70
C SER A 112 -4.80 12.73 28.87
N THR A 113 -5.15 12.54 30.13
CA THR A 113 -6.46 12.52 30.78
C THR A 113 -7.39 13.65 30.35
#